data_AF-A0A3B8P276-F1
#
_entry.id   AF-A0A3B8P276-F1
#
_cell.length_a   1.000
_cell.length_b   1.000
_cell.length_c   1.000
_cell.angle_alpha   90.00
_cell.angle_beta   90.00
_cell.angle_gamma   90.00
#
_symmetry.space_group_name_H-M   'P 1'
#
loop_
_entity.id
_entity.type
_entity.pdbx_description
1 polymer ?
#
loop_
_entity_poly.entity_id
_entity_poly.type
_entity_poly.pdbx_seq_one_letter_code
_entity_poly.pdbx_strand_id
1 'polypeptide(L)'
;QLDSRKAPQLVAQCIQFSWQRDEVFGDDAGAYLQAREQGGVTVYTREAESFVDVYEQAGGTRVDYYAQHNDSMALQRRAAAATCL
;
A
#
# COMPACT_ATOMS: atom_id res chain seq x y z
N GLN A 1 -1.67 0.40 10.65
CA GLN A 1 -2.82 -0.51 10.60
C GLN A 1 -4.03 0.18 9.98
N LEU A 2 -4.66 -0.52 9.06
CA LEU A 2 -5.82 -0.18 8.26
C LEU A 2 -6.57 -1.51 7.95
N ASP A 3 -7.91 -1.52 7.84
CA ASP A 3 -8.69 -2.74 7.66
C ASP A 3 -9.78 -2.56 6.57
N SER A 4 -10.08 -3.62 5.81
CA SER A 4 -11.02 -3.62 4.67
C SER A 4 -11.86 -4.89 4.59
N ARG A 5 -13.05 -4.83 3.99
CA ARG A 5 -13.87 -6.02 3.65
C ARG A 5 -13.60 -6.56 2.23
N LYS A 6 -12.79 -5.87 1.43
CA LYS A 6 -12.43 -6.29 0.07
C LYS A 6 -11.41 -7.42 0.14
N ALA A 7 -11.27 -8.17 -0.96
CA ALA A 7 -10.23 -9.20 -1.07
C ALA A 7 -8.82 -8.57 -1.06
N PRO A 8 -7.80 -9.22 -0.46
CA PRO A 8 -6.45 -8.65 -0.33
C PRO A 8 -5.85 -8.22 -1.67
N GLN A 9 -6.07 -9.01 -2.72
CA GLN A 9 -5.58 -8.72 -4.06
C GLN A 9 -6.17 -7.44 -4.65
N LEU A 10 -7.45 -7.14 -4.39
CA LEU A 10 -8.12 -5.93 -4.86
C LEU A 10 -7.62 -4.69 -4.10
N VAL A 11 -7.41 -4.83 -2.79
CA VAL A 11 -6.84 -3.76 -1.96
C VAL A 11 -5.42 -3.43 -2.44
N ALA A 12 -4.57 -4.45 -2.64
CA ALA A 12 -3.20 -4.26 -3.11
C ALA A 12 -3.12 -3.57 -4.49
N GLN A 13 -3.96 -3.98 -5.44
CA GLN A 13 -4.02 -3.35 -6.77
C GLN A 13 -4.51 -1.90 -6.71
N CYS A 14 -5.52 -1.61 -5.88
CA CYS A 14 -5.96 -0.23 -5.68
C CYS A 14 -4.83 0.64 -5.12
N ILE A 15 -4.10 0.14 -4.11
CA ILE A 15 -3.00 0.88 -3.49
C ILE A 15 -1.89 1.13 -4.52
N GLN A 16 -1.51 0.10 -5.29
CA GLN A 16 -0.53 0.23 -6.37
C GLN A 16 -0.93 1.35 -7.34
N PHE A 17 -2.16 1.30 -7.85
CA PHE A 17 -2.65 2.31 -8.79
C PHE A 17 -2.66 3.71 -8.17
N SER A 18 -3.09 3.83 -6.91
CA SER A 18 -3.14 5.12 -6.21
C SER A 18 -1.75 5.76 -6.05
N TRP A 19 -0.70 4.95 -5.84
CA TRP A 19 0.68 5.39 -5.64
C TRP A 19 1.42 5.63 -6.96
N GLN A 20 0.87 5.20 -8.08
CA GLN A 20 1.36 5.50 -9.44
C GLN A 20 0.72 6.77 -10.03
N ARG A 21 0.00 7.55 -9.22
CA ARG A 21 -0.60 8.80 -9.68
C ARG A 21 0.43 9.93 -9.66
N ASP A 22 0.97 10.25 -10.84
CA ASP A 22 1.92 11.36 -11.05
C ASP A 22 1.35 12.70 -10.56
N GLU A 23 0.03 12.91 -10.69
CA GLU A 23 -0.68 14.09 -10.18
C GLU A 23 -0.51 14.31 -8.65
N VAL A 24 -0.21 13.24 -7.92
CA VAL A 24 -0.11 13.21 -6.46
C VAL A 24 1.34 13.09 -6.01
N PHE A 25 2.16 12.29 -6.71
CA PHE A 25 3.51 11.91 -6.30
C PHE A 25 4.63 12.36 -7.24
N GLY A 26 4.32 13.01 -8.36
CA GLY A 26 5.32 13.52 -9.31
C GLY A 26 6.30 12.42 -9.76
N ASP A 27 7.59 12.74 -9.76
CA ASP A 27 8.67 11.81 -10.15
C ASP A 27 8.83 10.60 -9.19
N ASP A 28 8.26 10.69 -7.98
CA ASP A 28 8.24 9.63 -6.97
C ASP A 28 7.01 8.72 -7.08
N ALA A 29 6.19 8.91 -8.12
CA ALA A 29 5.11 8.00 -8.47
C ALA A 29 5.67 6.64 -8.89
N GLY A 30 5.27 5.60 -8.17
CA GLY A 30 5.79 4.27 -8.40
C GLY A 30 5.41 3.30 -7.30
N ALA A 31 4.79 2.20 -7.70
CA ALA A 31 4.46 1.11 -6.80
C ALA A 31 4.52 -0.23 -7.51
N TYR A 32 5.03 -1.23 -6.81
CA TYR A 32 5.26 -2.59 -7.30
C TYR A 32 4.63 -3.59 -6.35
N LEU A 33 4.24 -4.75 -6.89
CA LEU A 33 3.66 -5.84 -6.12
C LEU A 33 4.68 -6.95 -5.92
N GLN A 34 4.74 -7.50 -4.71
CA GLN A 34 5.50 -8.70 -4.39
C GLN A 34 4.64 -9.65 -3.58
N ALA A 35 4.60 -10.92 -3.98
CA ALA A 35 3.91 -11.94 -3.18
C ALA A 35 4.66 -12.18 -1.85
N ARG A 36 3.92 -12.33 -0.76
CA ARG A 36 4.49 -12.62 0.56
C ARG A 36 4.56 -14.13 0.77
N GLU A 37 5.64 -14.62 1.39
CA GLU A 37 5.79 -16.05 1.71
C GLU A 37 4.68 -16.58 2.63
N GLN A 38 4.22 -15.74 3.57
CA GLN A 38 3.15 -16.06 4.52
C GLN A 38 1.74 -15.84 3.94
N GLY A 39 1.63 -15.54 2.65
CA GLY A 39 0.39 -15.17 1.98
C GLY A 39 0.11 -13.66 2.02
N GLY A 40 -0.66 -13.22 1.02
CA GLY A 40 -0.90 -11.80 0.75
C GLY A 40 0.13 -11.18 -0.19
N VAL A 41 0.13 -9.86 -0.24
CA VAL A 41 0.90 -9.05 -1.18
C VAL A 41 1.52 -7.86 -0.46
N THR A 42 2.79 -7.58 -0.74
CA THR A 42 3.44 -6.34 -0.37
C THR A 42 3.37 -5.38 -1.55
N VAL A 43 2.86 -4.16 -1.33
CA VAL A 43 2.97 -3.04 -2.29
C VAL A 43 4.09 -2.14 -1.80
N TYR A 44 5.07 -1.83 -2.63
CA TYR A 44 6.24 -1.04 -2.22
C TYR A 44 6.64 -0.01 -3.28
N THR A 45 7.22 1.10 -2.83
CA THR A 45 7.79 2.14 -3.70
C THR A 45 9.21 1.79 -4.12
N ARG A 46 9.79 2.56 -5.05
CA ARG A 46 11.22 2.45 -5.35
C ARG A 46 12.04 2.61 -4.05
N GLU A 47 13.10 1.82 -3.93
CA GLU A 47 13.97 1.78 -2.73
C GLU A 47 13.26 1.41 -1.41
N ALA A 48 12.00 0.96 -1.48
CA ALA A 48 11.17 0.62 -0.32
C ALA A 48 11.09 1.74 0.75
N GLU A 49 11.05 3.01 0.32
CA GLU A 49 10.83 4.15 1.21
C GLU A 49 9.47 4.08 1.92
N SER A 50 8.45 3.56 1.22
CA SER A 50 7.13 3.23 1.75
C SER A 50 6.69 1.88 1.23
N PHE A 51 6.11 1.06 2.11
CA PHE A 51 5.50 -0.20 1.71
C PHE A 51 4.29 -0.53 2.58
N VAL A 52 3.38 -1.32 2.01
CA VAL A 52 2.25 -1.90 2.74
C VAL A 52 2.27 -3.41 2.58
N ASP A 53 2.02 -4.11 3.68
CA ASP A 53 1.67 -5.52 3.66
C ASP A 53 0.14 -5.65 3.67
N VAL A 54 -0.39 -6.38 2.70
CA VAL A 54 -1.82 -6.58 2.48
C VAL A 54 -2.12 -8.08 2.55
N TYR A 55 -2.85 -8.52 3.57
CA TYR A 55 -3.11 -9.94 3.81
C TYR A 55 -4.47 -10.18 4.46
N GLU A 56 -4.97 -11.42 4.36
CA GLU A 56 -6.25 -11.78 4.95
C GLU A 56 -6.15 -11.85 6.49
N GLN A 57 -7.11 -11.25 7.18
CA GLN A 57 -7.24 -11.34 8.63
C GLN A 57 -8.71 -11.19 9.04
N ALA A 58 -9.17 -12.07 9.94
CA ALA A 58 -10.52 -12.00 10.53
C ALA A 58 -11.67 -11.89 9.50
N GLY A 59 -11.55 -12.57 8.35
CA GLY A 59 -12.58 -12.55 7.29
C GLY A 59 -12.61 -11.27 6.45
N GLY A 60 -11.57 -10.43 6.56
CA GLY A 60 -11.34 -9.26 5.73
C GLY A 60 -9.87 -9.13 5.33
N THR A 61 -9.48 -7.93 4.91
CA THR A 61 -8.10 -7.58 4.57
C THR A 61 -7.52 -6.67 5.63
N ARG A 62 -6.35 -7.05 6.11
CA ARG A 62 -5.44 -6.24 6.91
C ARG A 62 -4.44 -5.54 6.02
N VAL A 63 -4.21 -4.25 6.29
CA VAL A 63 -3.15 -3.44 5.69
C VAL A 63 -2.25 -2.87 6.78
N ASP A 64 -0.99 -3.31 6.80
CA ASP A 64 0.06 -2.70 7.62
C ASP A 64 0.92 -1.78 6.78
N TYR A 65 1.07 -0.53 7.21
CA TYR A 65 1.82 0.50 6.49
C TYR A 65 3.14 0.78 7.20
N TYR A 66 4.21 0.85 6.41
CA TYR A 66 5.57 1.09 6.86
C TYR A 66 6.21 2.18 5.98
N ALA A 67 7.08 2.97 6.59
CA ALA A 67 7.90 3.95 5.88
C ALA A 67 9.24 4.13 6.60
N GLN A 68 10.30 4.40 5.84
CA GLN A 68 11.62 4.69 6.41
C GLN A 68 11.63 6.05 7.14
N HIS A 69 10.82 6.98 6.66
CA HIS A 69 10.67 8.33 7.21
C HIS A 69 9.20 8.65 7.49
N ASN A 70 8.96 9.56 8.42
CA ASN A 70 7.61 10.05 8.75
C ASN A 70 7.45 11.49 8.27
N ASP A 71 7.54 11.69 6.96
CA ASP A 71 7.39 12.98 6.28
C ASP A 71 6.01 13.12 5.60
N SER A 72 5.79 14.26 4.93
CA SER A 72 4.54 14.51 4.23
C SER A 72 4.25 13.50 3.12
N MET A 73 5.28 12.98 2.44
CA MET A 73 5.12 12.01 1.36
C MET A 73 4.66 10.67 1.92
N ALA A 74 5.27 10.19 3.00
CA ALA A 74 4.86 8.99 3.70
C ALA A 74 3.41 9.12 4.23
N LEU A 75 3.06 10.26 4.83
CA LEU A 75 1.70 10.52 5.28
C LEU A 75 0.69 10.53 4.12
N GLN A 76 1.06 11.10 2.97
CA GLN A 76 0.22 11.14 1.77
C GLN A 76 0.04 9.75 1.15
N ARG A 77 1.10 8.92 1.10
CA ARG A 77 1.01 7.51 0.66
C ARG A 77 0.12 6.69 1.59
N ARG A 78 0.24 6.89 2.91
CA ARG A 78 -0.64 6.26 3.90
C ARG A 78 -2.10 6.69 3.72
N ALA A 79 -2.35 7.98 3.47
CA ALA A 79 -3.69 8.49 3.21
C ALA A 79 -4.28 7.92 1.91
N ALA A 80 -3.50 7.88 0.83
CA ALA A 80 -3.90 7.26 -0.43
C ALA A 80 -4.25 5.77 -0.23
N ALA A 81 -3.44 5.02 0.51
CA ALA A 81 -3.72 3.63 0.82
C ALA A 81 -5.03 3.44 1.60
N ALA A 82 -5.35 4.36 2.51
CA ALA A 82 -6.60 4.32 3.27
C ALA A 82 -7.86 4.50 2.40
N THR A 83 -7.76 5.16 1.24
CA THR A 83 -8.90 5.31 0.31
C THR A 83 -9.27 4.01 -0.40
N CYS A 84 -8.39 3.01 -0.37
CA CYS A 84 -8.58 1.72 -1.04
C CYS A 84 -9.32 0.67 -0.21
N LEU A 85 -9.57 0.95 1.08
CA LEU A 85 -10.16 0.01 2.03
C LEU A 85 -11.68 -0.15 1.84
#